data_AF-A0A0G3V3A0-F1
#
_entry.id   AF-A0A0G3V3A0-F1
#
_cell.length_a   1.000
_cell.length_b   1.000
_cell.length_c   1.000
_cell.angle_alpha   90.00
_cell.angle_beta   90.00
_cell.angle_gamma   90.00
#
_symmetry.space_group_name_H-M   'P 1'
#
loop_
_entity.id
_entity.type
_entity.pdbx_description
1 polymer ?
#
loop_
_entity_poly.entity_id
_entity_poly.type
_entity_poly.pdbx_seq_one_letter_code
_entity_poly.pdbx_strand_id
1 'polypeptide(L)'
;MTHIWWYIARSSGLTAWTLLVASLVLGALASGRLTEKRGSLRWLLDLHPWVSGLALATVALHIAAIVADTFVKISIKQAVVPWMSPWRATAVAWGAIAFWLMLVVQVSSLARSLIPKRSWHAIHMTSYLLAVLATLHSIQTGTDVSNKYVVLLISGGVTIAVAVSLQRAFGVGKMRRDAQKQERLRIAAQREPNSASGR
;
A
#
# COMPACT_ATOMS: atom_id res chain seq x y z
N MET A 1 -13.84 -6.42 -34.98
CA MET A 1 -14.27 -5.83 -33.69
C MET A 1 -13.04 -5.37 -32.95
N THR A 2 -12.99 -4.13 -32.48
CA THR A 2 -11.77 -3.55 -31.89
C THR A 2 -11.52 -4.13 -30.49
N HIS A 3 -10.39 -4.81 -30.30
CA HIS A 3 -9.93 -5.33 -29.00
C HIS A 3 -9.49 -4.21 -28.02
N ILE A 4 -9.94 -2.98 -28.25
CA ILE A 4 -9.47 -1.78 -27.54
C ILE A 4 -9.79 -1.85 -26.05
N TRP A 5 -11.02 -2.25 -25.68
CA TRP A 5 -11.44 -2.36 -24.29
C TRP A 5 -10.63 -3.40 -23.53
N TRP A 6 -10.32 -4.52 -24.17
CA TRP A 6 -9.46 -5.56 -23.62
C TRP A 6 -8.03 -5.04 -23.34
N TYR A 7 -7.44 -4.29 -24.28
CA TYR A 7 -6.11 -3.70 -24.09
C TYR A 7 -6.12 -2.62 -23.00
N ILE A 8 -7.16 -1.79 -22.94
CA ILE A 8 -7.32 -0.77 -21.90
C ILE A 8 -7.50 -1.44 -20.54
N ALA A 9 -8.37 -2.44 -20.41
CA ALA A 9 -8.60 -3.16 -19.16
C ALA A 9 -7.31 -3.77 -18.61
N ARG A 10 -6.51 -4.43 -19.46
CA ARG A 10 -5.23 -5.02 -19.03
C ARG A 10 -4.18 -3.97 -18.66
N SER A 11 -3.96 -2.99 -19.53
CA SER A 11 -2.93 -1.97 -19.30
C SER A 11 -3.26 -1.13 -18.06
N SER A 12 -4.50 -0.65 -17.93
CA SER A 12 -4.94 0.11 -16.75
C SER A 12 -4.89 -0.71 -15.45
N GLY A 13 -5.16 -2.02 -15.49
CA GLY A 13 -5.04 -2.90 -14.33
C GLY A 13 -3.60 -3.05 -13.84
N LEU A 14 -2.64 -3.26 -14.77
CA LEU A 14 -1.21 -3.31 -14.45
C LEU A 14 -0.68 -1.96 -13.98
N THR A 15 -1.10 -0.86 -14.60
CA THR A 15 -0.76 0.50 -14.17
C THR A 15 -1.30 0.79 -12.78
N ALA A 16 -2.56 0.45 -12.49
CA ALA A 16 -3.17 0.61 -11.18
C ALA A 16 -2.40 -0.15 -10.09
N TRP A 17 -2.05 -1.42 -10.34
CA TRP A 17 -1.25 -2.20 -9.42
C TRP A 17 0.14 -1.58 -9.19
N THR A 18 0.80 -1.12 -10.25
CA THR A 18 2.12 -0.49 -10.17
C THR A 18 2.07 0.80 -9.35
N LEU A 19 1.08 1.65 -9.60
CA LEU A 19 0.88 2.91 -8.86
C LEU A 19 0.52 2.65 -7.40
N LEU A 20 -0.28 1.61 -7.12
CA LEU A 20 -0.61 1.20 -5.75
C LEU A 20 0.63 0.78 -4.97
N VAL A 21 1.48 -0.08 -5.56
CA VAL A 21 2.74 -0.51 -4.94
C VAL A 21 3.71 0.66 -4.77
N ALA A 22 3.83 1.52 -5.79
CA ALA A 22 4.64 2.73 -5.71
C ALA A 22 4.15 3.65 -4.58
N SER A 23 2.84 3.88 -4.46
CA SER A 23 2.26 4.66 -3.37
C SER A 23 2.59 4.07 -2.00
N LEU A 24 2.46 2.75 -1.84
CA LEU A 24 2.79 2.05 -0.60
C LEU A 24 4.27 2.21 -0.23
N VAL A 25 5.18 2.05 -1.19
CA VAL A 25 6.62 2.25 -1.00
C VAL A 25 6.93 3.71 -0.63
N LEU A 26 6.36 4.68 -1.35
CA LEU A 26 6.51 6.11 -1.06
C LEU A 26 6.05 6.44 0.36
N GLY A 27 4.87 5.95 0.76
CA GLY A 27 4.32 6.16 2.10
C GLY A 27 5.18 5.52 3.19
N ALA A 28 5.67 4.30 2.96
CA ALA A 28 6.55 3.60 3.89
C ALA A 28 7.89 4.33 4.07
N LEU A 29 8.52 4.77 2.97
CA LEU A 29 9.77 5.56 2.99
C LEU A 29 9.58 6.92 3.67
N ALA A 30 8.49 7.61 3.35
CA ALA A 30 8.18 8.93 3.92
C ALA A 30 7.89 8.87 5.43
N SER A 31 7.42 7.73 5.94
CA SER A 31 7.16 7.52 7.37
C SER A 31 8.42 7.32 8.23
N GLY A 32 9.60 7.12 7.62
CA GLY A 32 10.86 6.85 8.30
C GLY A 32 11.62 8.12 8.67
N ARG A 33 12.20 8.16 9.89
CA ARG A 33 13.05 9.27 10.39
C ARG A 33 14.45 9.36 9.74
N LEU A 34 14.75 8.61 8.68
CA LEU A 34 15.87 8.99 7.79
C LEU A 34 15.68 10.41 7.20
N THR A 35 14.46 10.91 7.24
CA THR A 35 14.06 12.29 6.95
C THR A 35 14.42 13.31 8.05
N GLU A 36 14.69 12.92 9.31
CA GLU A 36 14.98 13.88 10.39
C GLU A 36 16.37 14.51 10.29
N LYS A 37 17.33 13.88 9.60
CA LYS A 37 18.67 14.44 9.36
C LYS A 37 18.84 15.16 8.02
N ARG A 38 17.86 15.08 7.11
CA ARG A 38 17.90 15.74 5.80
C ARG A 38 16.48 16.12 5.40
N GLY A 39 16.16 17.41 5.37
CA GLY A 39 14.91 17.93 4.78
C GLY A 39 14.67 17.54 3.30
N SER A 40 15.57 16.77 2.68
CA SER A 40 15.58 16.38 1.26
C SER A 40 14.52 15.36 0.84
N LEU A 41 13.70 14.84 1.75
CA LEU A 41 12.74 13.76 1.47
C LEU A 41 11.28 14.17 1.69
N ARG A 42 11.02 15.45 1.98
CA ARG A 42 9.65 15.99 2.13
C ARG A 42 8.81 15.83 0.86
N TRP A 43 9.43 15.93 -0.32
CA TRP A 43 8.76 15.75 -1.61
C TRP A 43 8.10 14.37 -1.76
N LEU A 44 8.53 13.34 -1.01
CA LEU A 44 7.87 12.02 -1.00
C LEU A 44 6.46 12.11 -0.39
N LEU A 45 6.29 12.94 0.65
CA LEU A 45 4.97 13.19 1.26
C LEU A 45 4.06 13.99 0.33
N ASP A 46 4.64 14.84 -0.51
CA ASP A 46 3.88 15.59 -1.51
C ASP A 46 3.51 14.70 -2.70
N LEU A 47 4.39 13.79 -3.12
CA LEU A 47 4.17 12.88 -4.25
C LEU A 47 3.19 11.73 -3.91
N HIS A 48 3.21 11.20 -2.69
CA HIS A 48 2.39 10.05 -2.29
C HIS A 48 0.88 10.25 -2.55
N PRO A 49 0.25 11.39 -2.18
CA PRO A 49 -1.16 11.66 -2.50
C PRO A 49 -1.45 11.67 -4.01
N TRP A 50 -0.57 12.24 -4.84
CA TRP A 50 -0.74 12.25 -6.30
C TRP A 50 -0.69 10.84 -6.88
N VAL A 51 0.30 10.04 -6.48
CA VAL A 51 0.44 8.65 -6.95
C VAL A 51 -0.75 7.80 -6.48
N SER A 52 -1.24 8.03 -5.26
CA SER A 52 -2.44 7.35 -4.73
C SER A 52 -3.71 7.72 -5.50
N GLY A 53 -3.89 9.02 -5.80
CA GLY A 53 -5.01 9.50 -6.60
C GLY A 53 -4.98 8.95 -8.03
N LEU A 54 -3.81 8.89 -8.66
CA LEU A 54 -3.64 8.26 -9.97
C LEU A 54 -3.92 6.75 -9.94
N ALA A 55 -3.53 6.06 -8.87
CA ALA A 55 -3.90 4.65 -8.67
C ALA A 55 -5.44 4.50 -8.64
N LEU A 56 -6.16 5.37 -7.92
CA LEU A 56 -7.63 5.30 -7.87
C LEU A 56 -8.25 5.59 -9.24
N ALA A 57 -7.76 6.61 -9.95
CA ALA A 57 -8.23 6.95 -11.29
C ALA A 57 -8.01 5.81 -12.29
N THR A 58 -6.86 5.14 -12.23
CA THR A 58 -6.56 3.98 -13.09
C THR A 58 -7.38 2.75 -12.73
N VAL A 59 -7.71 2.52 -11.45
CA VAL A 59 -8.70 1.51 -11.04
C VAL A 59 -10.10 1.82 -11.60
N ALA A 60 -10.53 3.08 -11.56
CA ALA A 60 -11.81 3.49 -12.14
C ALA A 60 -11.84 3.23 -13.66
N LEU A 61 -10.76 3.59 -14.37
CA LEU A 61 -10.60 3.29 -15.79
C LEU A 61 -10.61 1.77 -16.06
N HIS A 62 -9.93 0.98 -15.23
CA HIS A 62 -9.90 -0.48 -15.33
C HIS A 62 -11.30 -1.09 -15.22
N ILE A 63 -12.08 -0.67 -14.20
CA ILE A 63 -13.47 -1.14 -14.03
C ILE A 63 -14.34 -0.69 -15.21
N ALA A 64 -14.22 0.56 -15.65
CA ALA A 64 -14.97 1.07 -16.80
C ALA A 64 -14.67 0.28 -18.08
N ALA A 65 -13.40 -0.05 -18.32
CA ALA A 65 -12.98 -0.84 -19.47
C ALA A 65 -13.48 -2.29 -19.40
N ILE A 66 -13.50 -2.92 -18.21
CA ILE A 66 -14.09 -4.25 -18.00
C ILE A 66 -15.59 -4.25 -18.31
N VAL A 67 -16.31 -3.23 -17.89
CA VAL A 67 -17.76 -3.12 -18.12
C VAL A 67 -18.08 -2.85 -19.60
N ALA A 68 -17.21 -2.10 -20.29
CA ALA A 68 -17.33 -1.85 -21.72
C ALA A 68 -16.86 -3.04 -22.59
N ASP A 69 -16.14 -3.99 -22.01
CA ASP A 69 -15.61 -5.15 -22.72
C ASP A 69 -16.73 -6.16 -23.07
N THR A 70 -16.75 -6.58 -24.33
CA THR A 70 -17.79 -7.47 -24.86
C THR A 70 -17.47 -8.96 -24.68
N PHE A 71 -16.26 -9.31 -24.23
CA PHE A 71 -15.79 -10.69 -24.10
C PHE A 71 -16.27 -11.33 -22.80
N VAL A 72 -16.09 -10.66 -21.65
CA VAL A 72 -16.46 -11.23 -20.33
C VAL A 72 -17.85 -10.79 -19.86
N LYS A 73 -18.44 -9.74 -20.47
CA LYS A 73 -19.78 -9.19 -20.14
C LYS A 73 -20.05 -9.10 -18.63
N ILE A 74 -19.18 -8.40 -17.91
CA ILE A 74 -19.33 -8.15 -16.47
C ILE A 74 -20.10 -6.85 -16.26
N SER A 75 -21.18 -6.90 -15.49
CA SER A 75 -21.89 -5.69 -15.03
C SER A 75 -21.13 -4.97 -13.91
N ILE A 76 -21.39 -3.67 -13.72
CA ILE A 76 -20.78 -2.89 -12.62
C ILE A 76 -20.99 -3.58 -11.26
N LYS A 77 -22.20 -4.09 -10.99
CA LYS A 77 -22.49 -4.81 -9.73
C LYS A 77 -21.60 -6.03 -9.55
N GLN A 78 -21.39 -6.82 -10.60
CA GLN A 78 -20.53 -8.00 -10.56
C GLN A 78 -19.04 -7.64 -10.36
N ALA A 79 -18.61 -6.44 -10.76
CA ALA A 79 -17.25 -5.96 -10.55
C ALA A 79 -16.99 -5.45 -9.12
N VAL A 80 -17.99 -4.87 -8.46
CA VAL A 80 -17.82 -4.24 -7.14
C VAL A 80 -18.41 -5.02 -5.97
N VAL A 81 -19.26 -6.03 -6.22
CA VAL A 81 -19.82 -6.91 -5.19
C VAL A 81 -19.02 -8.22 -5.16
N PRO A 82 -18.34 -8.54 -4.05
CA PRO A 82 -17.59 -9.78 -3.92
C PRO A 82 -18.42 -11.03 -4.22
N TRP A 83 -17.82 -12.00 -4.93
CA TRP A 83 -18.42 -13.28 -5.34
C TRP A 83 -19.67 -13.23 -6.24
N MET A 84 -20.07 -12.05 -6.70
CA MET A 84 -21.24 -11.92 -7.59
C MET A 84 -20.93 -12.25 -9.06
N SER A 85 -19.67 -12.17 -9.48
CA SER A 85 -19.27 -12.46 -10.85
C SER A 85 -19.36 -13.95 -11.18
N PRO A 86 -20.02 -14.34 -12.29
CA PRO A 86 -20.00 -15.72 -12.78
C PRO A 86 -18.64 -16.12 -13.36
N TRP A 87 -17.81 -15.14 -13.75
CA TRP A 87 -16.46 -15.35 -14.24
C TRP A 87 -15.46 -15.23 -13.09
N ARG A 88 -14.72 -16.30 -12.82
CA ARG A 88 -13.65 -16.37 -11.80
C ARG A 88 -14.03 -15.65 -10.50
N ALA A 89 -15.16 -16.04 -9.92
CA ALA A 89 -15.80 -15.35 -8.80
C ALA A 89 -14.85 -14.94 -7.66
N THR A 90 -13.93 -15.84 -7.27
CA THR A 90 -12.93 -15.60 -6.22
C THR A 90 -11.90 -14.55 -6.62
N ALA A 91 -11.37 -14.62 -7.85
CA ALA A 91 -10.42 -13.64 -8.36
C ALA A 91 -11.04 -12.23 -8.40
N VAL A 92 -12.28 -12.12 -8.90
CA VAL A 92 -13.03 -10.86 -8.93
C VAL A 92 -13.35 -10.36 -7.52
N ALA A 93 -13.70 -11.26 -6.60
CA ALA A 93 -13.97 -10.90 -5.20
C ALA A 93 -12.78 -10.20 -4.53
N TRP A 94 -11.54 -10.68 -4.75
CA TRP A 94 -10.35 -10.00 -4.23
C TRP A 94 -10.20 -8.58 -4.77
N GLY A 95 -10.49 -8.36 -6.05
CA GLY A 95 -10.49 -7.04 -6.68
C GLY A 95 -11.56 -6.13 -6.09
N ALA A 96 -12.78 -6.65 -5.88
CA ALA A 96 -13.88 -5.90 -5.27
C ALA A 96 -13.56 -5.49 -3.81
N ILE A 97 -13.04 -6.40 -2.99
CA ILE A 97 -12.63 -6.10 -1.61
C ILE A 97 -11.48 -5.08 -1.60
N ALA A 98 -10.50 -5.24 -2.49
CA ALA A 98 -9.40 -4.29 -2.66
C ALA A 98 -9.94 -2.90 -3.05
N PHE A 99 -10.86 -2.81 -3.99
CA PHE A 99 -11.49 -1.54 -4.40
C PHE A 99 -12.15 -0.82 -3.23
N TRP A 100 -12.97 -1.51 -2.43
CA TRP A 100 -13.60 -0.92 -1.25
C TRP A 100 -12.57 -0.49 -0.19
N LEU A 101 -11.55 -1.31 0.05
CA LEU A 101 -10.49 -0.98 0.99
C LEU A 101 -9.69 0.25 0.53
N MET A 102 -9.44 0.37 -0.77
CA MET A 102 -8.81 1.53 -1.39
C MET A 102 -9.64 2.80 -1.19
N LEU A 103 -10.96 2.73 -1.42
CA LEU A 103 -11.85 3.86 -1.17
C LEU A 103 -11.84 4.28 0.30
N VAL A 104 -11.91 3.33 1.24
CA VAL A 104 -11.84 3.61 2.68
C VAL A 104 -10.53 4.30 3.05
N VAL A 105 -9.38 3.80 2.56
CA VAL A 105 -8.07 4.41 2.80
C VAL A 105 -7.98 5.81 2.17
N GLN A 106 -8.49 5.99 0.95
CA GLN A 106 -8.41 7.27 0.25
C GLN A 106 -9.29 8.34 0.90
N VAL A 107 -10.55 8.01 1.19
CA VAL A 107 -11.51 8.91 1.84
C VAL A 107 -11.05 9.26 3.25
N SER A 108 -10.61 8.28 4.04
CA SER A 108 -10.07 8.56 5.38
C SER A 108 -8.81 9.43 5.34
N SER A 109 -7.99 9.32 4.29
CA SER A 109 -6.80 10.15 4.12
C SER A 109 -7.13 11.59 3.71
N LEU A 110 -8.16 11.79 2.88
CA LEU A 110 -8.69 13.13 2.56
C LEU A 110 -9.36 13.77 3.78
N ALA A 111 -10.10 12.97 4.56
CA ALA A 111 -10.77 13.39 5.79
C ALA A 111 -9.85 13.34 7.03
N ARG A 112 -8.52 13.25 6.86
CA ARG A 112 -7.55 13.06 7.96
C ARG A 112 -7.67 14.12 9.06
N SER A 113 -8.04 15.36 8.72
CA SER A 113 -8.22 16.44 9.70
C SER A 113 -9.42 16.22 10.63
N LEU A 114 -10.38 15.39 10.23
CA LEU A 114 -11.62 15.10 10.96
C LEU A 114 -11.52 13.82 11.80
N ILE A 115 -10.50 12.99 11.57
CA ILE A 115 -10.38 11.66 12.18
C ILE A 115 -9.28 11.67 13.25
N PRO A 116 -9.52 11.11 14.45
CA PRO A 116 -8.48 10.94 15.46
C PRO A 116 -7.25 10.23 14.89
N LYS A 117 -6.06 10.75 15.17
CA LYS A 117 -4.79 10.28 14.59
C LYS A 117 -4.60 8.76 14.69
N ARG A 118 -5.00 8.15 15.81
CA ARG A 118 -4.90 6.70 16.05
C ARG A 118 -5.80 5.91 15.10
N SER A 119 -7.06 6.32 14.96
CA SER A 119 -8.03 5.67 14.08
C SER A 119 -7.65 5.83 12.61
N TRP A 120 -7.27 7.05 12.22
CA TRP A 120 -6.76 7.31 10.87
C TRP A 120 -5.56 6.42 10.55
N HIS A 121 -4.60 6.32 11.47
CA HIS A 121 -3.43 5.48 11.25
C HIS A 121 -3.80 4.00 11.13
N ALA A 122 -4.69 3.48 11.97
CA ALA A 122 -5.16 2.10 11.89
C ALA A 122 -5.83 1.79 10.54
N ILE A 123 -6.69 2.68 10.06
CA ILE A 123 -7.30 2.58 8.73
C ILE A 123 -6.22 2.66 7.65
N HIS A 124 -5.30 3.62 7.73
CA HIS A 124 -4.25 3.77 6.73
C HIS A 124 -3.32 2.54 6.66
N MET A 125 -3.12 1.80 7.77
CA MET A 125 -2.37 0.53 7.77
C MET A 125 -3.08 -0.60 7.01
N THR A 126 -4.38 -0.51 6.71
CA THR A 126 -5.03 -1.49 5.84
C THR A 126 -4.57 -1.38 4.38
N SER A 127 -3.81 -0.34 4.01
CA SER A 127 -3.14 -0.23 2.70
C SER A 127 -2.20 -1.40 2.40
N TYR A 128 -1.58 -2.01 3.42
CA TYR A 128 -0.77 -3.22 3.24
C TYR A 128 -1.63 -4.43 2.83
N LEU A 129 -2.78 -4.60 3.48
CA LEU A 129 -3.75 -5.64 3.12
C LEU A 129 -4.29 -5.40 1.70
N LEU A 130 -4.60 -4.14 1.36
CA LEU A 130 -5.00 -3.73 0.02
C LEU A 130 -4.00 -4.18 -1.04
N ALA A 131 -2.70 -3.94 -0.84
CA ALA A 131 -1.66 -4.37 -1.78
C ALA A 131 -1.62 -5.91 -1.95
N VAL A 132 -1.81 -6.66 -0.86
CA VAL A 132 -1.90 -8.13 -0.92
C VAL A 132 -3.11 -8.57 -1.74
N LEU A 133 -4.30 -8.02 -1.46
CA LEU A 133 -5.53 -8.37 -2.17
C LEU A 133 -5.47 -8.00 -3.66
N ALA A 134 -4.92 -6.84 -4.00
CA ALA A 134 -4.70 -6.42 -5.39
C ALA A 134 -3.72 -7.36 -6.12
N THR A 135 -2.69 -7.84 -5.42
CA THR A 135 -1.73 -8.81 -5.98
C THR A 135 -2.39 -10.17 -6.19
N LEU A 136 -3.18 -10.66 -5.23
CA LEU A 136 -3.96 -11.90 -5.37
C LEU A 136 -4.95 -11.83 -6.53
N HIS A 137 -5.65 -10.71 -6.68
CA HIS A 137 -6.54 -10.43 -7.80
C HIS A 137 -5.78 -10.53 -9.14
N SER A 138 -4.63 -9.86 -9.26
CA SER A 138 -3.80 -9.88 -10.46
C SER A 138 -3.31 -11.29 -10.82
N ILE A 139 -2.86 -12.06 -9.83
CA ILE A 139 -2.36 -13.42 -10.05
C ILE A 139 -3.49 -14.38 -10.47
N GLN A 140 -4.69 -14.26 -9.87
CA GLN A 140 -5.80 -15.20 -10.09
C GLN A 140 -6.63 -14.90 -11.34
N THR A 141 -6.62 -13.67 -11.85
CA THR A 141 -7.30 -13.31 -13.12
C THR A 141 -6.57 -13.86 -14.35
N GLY A 142 -5.28 -14.17 -14.23
CA GLY A 142 -4.70 -15.40 -14.79
C GLY A 142 -4.37 -15.45 -16.29
N THR A 143 -4.51 -14.37 -17.07
CA THR A 143 -4.11 -14.40 -18.49
C THR A 143 -2.73 -13.83 -18.76
N ASP A 144 -2.24 -12.91 -17.93
CA ASP A 144 -0.96 -12.23 -18.14
C ASP A 144 0.17 -12.80 -17.25
N VAL A 145 -0.15 -13.70 -16.33
CA VAL A 145 0.82 -14.35 -15.42
C VAL A 145 1.77 -15.34 -16.12
N SER A 146 1.50 -15.70 -17.38
CA SER A 146 2.45 -16.44 -18.23
C SER A 146 3.48 -15.53 -18.91
N ASN A 147 3.25 -14.21 -18.92
CA ASN A 147 4.17 -13.25 -19.50
C ASN A 147 5.30 -12.95 -18.51
N LYS A 148 6.54 -13.28 -18.90
CA LYS A 148 7.74 -13.07 -18.07
C LYS A 148 7.91 -11.64 -17.57
N TYR A 149 7.49 -10.64 -18.34
CA TYR A 149 7.61 -9.23 -17.96
C TYR A 149 6.61 -8.86 -16.86
N VAL A 150 5.40 -9.41 -16.91
CA VAL A 150 4.38 -9.21 -15.88
C VAL A 150 4.77 -9.93 -14.60
N VAL A 151 5.31 -11.14 -14.69
CA VAL A 151 5.86 -11.86 -13.54
C VAL A 151 6.99 -11.07 -12.89
N LEU A 152 7.93 -10.55 -13.67
CA LEU A 152 9.04 -9.75 -13.16
C LEU A 152 8.56 -8.45 -12.50
N LEU A 153 7.59 -7.76 -13.11
CA LEU A 153 6.97 -6.56 -12.55
C LEU A 153 6.31 -6.85 -11.20
N ILE A 154 5.48 -7.90 -11.12
CA ILE A 154 4.76 -8.26 -9.91
C ILE A 154 5.72 -8.71 -8.81
N SER A 155 6.58 -9.68 -9.10
CA SER A 155 7.55 -10.20 -8.12
C SER A 155 8.54 -9.14 -7.65
N GLY A 156 9.05 -8.31 -8.57
CA GLY A 156 9.94 -7.19 -8.25
C GLY A 156 9.25 -6.15 -7.37
N GLY A 157 8.04 -5.72 -7.73
CA GLY A 157 7.28 -4.75 -6.94
C GLY A 157 6.90 -5.28 -5.55
N VAL A 158 6.47 -6.54 -5.43
CA VAL A 158 6.21 -7.18 -4.13
C VAL A 158 7.50 -7.24 -3.30
N THR A 159 8.61 -7.64 -3.90
CA THR A 159 9.91 -7.73 -3.21
C THR A 159 10.33 -6.37 -2.65
N ILE A 160 10.24 -5.31 -3.45
CA ILE A 160 10.55 -3.94 -3.02
C ILE A 160 9.61 -3.51 -1.89
N ALA A 161 8.31 -3.71 -2.04
CA ALA A 161 7.32 -3.36 -1.02
C ALA A 161 7.60 -4.06 0.31
N VAL A 162 7.85 -5.38 0.28
CA VAL A 162 8.18 -6.17 1.47
C VAL A 162 9.49 -5.71 2.09
N ALA A 163 10.55 -5.54 1.30
CA ALA A 163 11.85 -5.11 1.78
C ALA A 163 11.77 -3.75 2.52
N VAL A 164 11.12 -2.76 1.90
CA VAL A 164 10.92 -1.43 2.51
C VAL A 164 10.06 -1.50 3.77
N SER A 165 8.99 -2.30 3.75
CA SER A 165 8.10 -2.49 4.90
C SER A 165 8.81 -3.13 6.09
N LEU A 166 9.63 -4.17 5.84
CA LEU A 166 10.42 -4.84 6.87
C LEU A 166 11.51 -3.92 7.42
N GLN A 167 12.26 -3.23 6.55
CA GLN A 167 13.25 -2.23 6.98
C GLN A 167 12.62 -1.19 7.92
N ARG A 168 11.39 -0.75 7.61
CA ARG A 168 10.66 0.18 8.45
C ARG A 168 10.28 -0.42 9.80
N ALA A 169 9.69 -1.61 9.81
CA ALA A 169 9.25 -2.29 11.02
C ALA A 169 10.42 -2.55 11.99
N PHE A 170 11.54 -3.07 11.47
CA PHE A 170 12.73 -3.35 12.28
C PHE A 170 13.49 -2.07 12.68
N GLY A 171 13.50 -1.05 11.82
CA GLY A 171 14.10 0.25 12.13
C GLY A 171 13.47 0.93 13.35
N VAL A 172 12.13 0.90 13.47
CA VAL A 172 11.42 1.41 14.68
C VAL A 172 11.84 0.62 15.93
N GLY A 173 11.87 -0.71 15.81
CA GLY A 173 12.18 -1.61 16.93
C GLY A 173 13.57 -1.37 17.51
N LYS A 174 14.58 -1.23 16.64
CA LYS A 174 15.96 -0.95 17.06
C LYS A 174 16.07 0.40 17.79
N MET A 175 15.49 1.46 17.24
CA MET A 175 15.55 2.80 17.84
C MET A 175 14.90 2.86 19.23
N ARG A 176 13.74 2.22 19.41
CA ARG A 176 13.07 2.17 20.72
C ARG A 176 13.92 1.45 21.77
N ARG A 177 14.59 0.35 21.38
CA ARG A 177 15.52 -0.39 22.25
C ARG A 177 16.74 0.47 22.61
N ASP A 178 17.33 1.17 21.63
CA ASP A 178 18.49 2.03 21.86
C ASP A 178 18.16 3.20 22.79
N ALA A 179 17.00 3.85 22.61
CA ALA A 179 16.53 4.92 23.50
C ALA A 179 16.29 4.43 24.93
N GLN A 180 15.67 3.25 25.10
CA GLN A 180 15.48 2.64 26.42
C GLN A 180 16.81 2.27 27.09
N LYS A 181 17.78 1.77 26.31
CA LYS A 181 19.13 1.47 26.81
C LYS A 181 19.82 2.74 27.29
N GLN A 182 19.78 3.83 26.52
CA GLN A 182 20.37 5.11 26.90
C GLN A 182 19.72 5.69 28.17
N GLU A 183 18.40 5.61 28.30
CA GLU A 183 17.69 6.07 29.50
C GLU A 183 18.05 5.25 30.73
N ARG A 184 18.14 3.92 30.60
CA ARG A 184 18.61 3.05 31.70
C ARG A 184 20.02 3.40 32.15
N LEU A 185 20.92 3.68 31.21
CA LEU A 185 22.30 4.09 31.51
C LEU A 185 22.34 5.46 32.20
N ARG A 186 21.50 6.41 31.77
CA ARG A 186 21.36 7.72 32.44
C ARG A 186 20.87 7.59 33.88
N ILE A 187 19.84 6.78 34.12
CA ILE A 187 19.31 6.51 35.46
C ILE A 187 20.35 5.82 36.34
N ALA A 188 21.12 4.88 35.80
CA ALA A 188 22.20 4.21 36.53
C ALA A 188 23.31 5.20 36.92
N ALA A 189 23.78 6.03 35.99
CA ALA A 189 24.80 7.05 36.24
C ALA A 189 24.37 8.11 37.27
N GLN A 190 23.08 8.46 37.32
CA GLN A 190 22.53 9.38 38.32
C GLN A 190 22.44 8.78 39.73
N ARG A 191 22.49 7.45 39.89
CA ARG A 191 22.43 6.78 41.20
C ARG A 191 23.81 6.63 41.87
N GLU A 192 24.90 6.69 41.11
CA GLU A 192 26.28 6.57 41.62
C GLU A 192 26.91 7.77 42.37
N PRO A 193 26.35 9.00 42.46
CA PRO A 193 27.06 10.09 43.15
C PRO A 193 27.01 10.07 44.70
N ASN A 194 26.21 9.23 45.36
CA ASN A 194 25.94 9.38 46.81
C ASN A 194 26.60 8.35 47.74
N SER A 195 27.39 7.40 47.23
CA SER A 195 28.08 6.40 48.07
C SER A 195 29.56 6.71 48.33
N ALA A 196 30.10 7.80 47.78
CA ALA A 196 31.53 8.11 47.83
C ALA A 196 31.92 9.32 48.71
N SER A 197 30.97 10.09 49.28
CA SER A 197 31.26 11.27 50.11
C SER A 197 31.19 11.05 51.63
N GLY A 198 31.02 9.80 52.09
CA GLY A 198 30.91 9.47 53.51
C GLY A 198 32.09 8.66 54.03
N ARG A 199 33.29 9.24 54.07
CA ARG A 199 34.38 8.85 54.98
C ARG A 199 35.24 10.06 55.33
#